data_AF-R5FHN7-F1
#
_entry.id   AF-R5FHN7-F1
#
_cell.length_a   1.000
_cell.length_b   1.000
_cell.length_c   1.000
_cell.angle_alpha   90.00
_cell.angle_beta   90.00
_cell.angle_gamma   90.00
#
_symmetry.space_group_name_H-M   'P 1'
#
loop_
_entity.id
_entity.type
_entity.pdbx_description
1 polymer ?
#
loop_
_entity_poly.entity_id
_entity_poly.type
_entity_poly.pdbx_seq_one_letter_code
_entity_poly.pdbx_strand_id
1 'polypeptide(L)'
;MEIFSNDARPNSAKNRISGAEIALFALTFAITPIVGAIVITRAPERAVSTSLSGLAWRCGLMAPICVWGVLFFVNYFLSLKMTLDAAGAKKRVKITAYVLFGIAAAFTVATMCFPFLHGDDDPEVVWQRTVHNKLAPVGFSVLLVETVVVLLLSVLRNYKQFMVSAAIAALFLVSSIFFACEANDLSSSMRISAVAQVYVLCAMNACLAFEYILTTLFDPMQKS
;
A
#
# COMPACT_ATOMS: atom_id res chain seq x y z
N MET A 1 11.10 25.62 5.58
CA MET A 1 9.66 25.52 5.25
C MET A 1 9.01 24.64 6.31
N GLU A 2 8.18 25.20 7.19
CA GLU A 2 7.55 24.42 8.26
C GLU A 2 6.48 23.48 7.67
N ILE A 3 6.69 22.16 7.79
CA ILE A 3 5.84 21.10 7.25
C ILE A 3 4.69 20.74 8.22
N PHE A 4 4.92 20.88 9.52
CA PHE A 4 3.95 20.63 10.60
C PHE A 4 3.52 21.93 11.27
N SER A 5 2.32 21.97 11.83
CA SER A 5 1.88 23.12 12.64
C SER A 5 2.48 23.07 14.03
N ASN A 6 2.97 24.21 14.54
CA ASN A 6 3.47 24.33 15.92
C ASN A 6 2.37 24.11 16.99
N ASP A 7 1.10 24.23 16.59
CA ASP A 7 -0.08 23.94 17.43
C ASP A 7 -0.49 22.46 17.42
N ALA A 8 0.26 21.59 16.73
CA ALA A 8 0.01 20.16 16.74
C ALA A 8 0.39 19.58 18.11
N ARG A 9 -0.49 19.79 19.09
CA ARG A 9 -0.53 18.89 20.24
C ARG A 9 -0.79 17.50 19.66
N PRO A 10 -0.10 16.44 20.11
CA PRO A 10 -0.68 15.13 19.92
C PRO A 10 -2.08 15.24 20.50
N ASN A 11 -3.10 14.75 19.80
CA ASN A 11 -4.35 14.45 20.47
C ASN A 11 -3.98 13.38 21.50
N SER A 12 -3.48 13.80 22.66
CA SER A 12 -3.28 12.93 23.81
C SER A 12 -4.65 12.31 24.01
N ALA A 13 -4.66 10.99 23.84
CA ALA A 13 -5.85 10.18 23.73
C ALA A 13 -6.93 10.68 24.68
N LYS A 14 -7.98 11.29 24.13
CA LYS A 14 -9.26 11.42 24.85
C LYS A 14 -9.87 10.02 24.93
N ASN A 15 -9.28 9.11 25.71
CA ASN A 15 -9.76 7.82 26.24
C ASN A 15 -10.89 7.06 25.50
N ARG A 16 -11.02 7.21 24.19
CA ARG A 16 -12.01 6.58 23.34
C ARG A 16 -11.30 6.23 22.05
N ILE A 17 -11.05 4.93 21.88
CA ILE A 17 -10.76 4.37 20.57
C ILE A 17 -11.92 4.81 19.67
N SER A 18 -11.61 5.64 18.66
CA SER A 18 -12.59 6.12 17.72
C SER A 18 -13.03 4.98 16.79
N GLY A 19 -14.26 5.03 16.28
CA GLY A 19 -14.72 4.05 15.28
C GLY A 19 -13.80 3.98 14.05
N ALA A 20 -13.10 5.06 13.72
CA ALA A 20 -12.11 5.12 12.64
C ALA A 20 -10.85 4.29 12.95
N GLU A 21 -10.37 4.28 14.20
CA GLU A 21 -9.25 3.43 14.62
C GLU A 21 -9.63 1.95 14.60
N ILE A 22 -10.82 1.60 15.09
CA ILE A 22 -11.32 0.21 15.00
C ILE A 22 -11.39 -0.23 13.54
N ALA A 23 -11.94 0.62 12.67
CA ALA A 23 -12.02 0.34 11.24
C ALA A 23 -10.62 0.18 10.61
N LEU A 24 -9.68 1.08 10.93
CA LEU A 24 -8.30 1.01 10.45
C LEU A 24 -7.63 -0.32 10.82
N PHE A 25 -7.71 -0.72 12.10
CA PHE A 25 -7.11 -1.95 12.58
C PHE A 25 -7.78 -3.19 11.97
N ALA A 26 -9.12 -3.21 11.93
CA ALA A 26 -9.87 -4.31 11.33
C ALA A 26 -9.56 -4.46 9.84
N LEU A 27 -9.52 -3.35 9.09
CA LEU A 27 -9.21 -3.36 7.66
C LEU A 27 -7.76 -3.78 7.40
N THR A 28 -6.81 -3.26 8.18
CA THR A 28 -5.37 -3.49 7.96
C THR A 28 -4.94 -4.90 8.34
N PHE A 29 -5.35 -5.40 9.51
CA PHE A 29 -4.79 -6.63 10.08
C PHE A 29 -5.69 -7.85 9.94
N ALA A 30 -6.99 -7.67 9.67
CA ALA A 30 -7.93 -8.78 9.50
C ALA A 30 -8.51 -8.83 8.09
N ILE A 31 -9.31 -7.84 7.69
CA ILE A 31 -10.15 -7.92 6.49
C ILE A 31 -9.30 -7.97 5.21
N THR A 32 -8.38 -7.01 5.00
CA THR A 32 -7.59 -6.96 3.76
C THR A 32 -6.67 -8.18 3.60
N PRO A 33 -5.94 -8.64 4.64
CA PRO A 33 -5.14 -9.86 4.55
C PRO A 33 -5.97 -11.13 4.35
N ILE A 34 -7.09 -11.30 5.07
CA ILE A 34 -7.95 -12.49 4.94
C ILE A 34 -8.55 -12.56 3.53
N VAL A 35 -9.09 -11.46 3.02
CA VAL A 35 -9.65 -11.43 1.66
C VAL A 35 -8.56 -11.67 0.64
N GLY A 36 -7.35 -11.11 0.83
CA GLY A 36 -6.20 -11.39 -0.02
C GLY A 36 -5.78 -12.87 -0.01
N ALA A 37 -5.77 -13.50 1.16
CA ALA A 37 -5.49 -14.93 1.30
C ALA A 37 -6.57 -15.80 0.63
N ILE A 38 -7.85 -15.42 0.72
CA ILE A 38 -8.94 -16.12 0.01
C ILE A 38 -8.77 -15.99 -1.51
N VAL A 39 -8.39 -14.82 -2.01
CA VAL A 39 -8.11 -14.60 -3.44
C VAL A 39 -6.97 -15.51 -3.91
N ILE A 40 -5.91 -15.63 -3.12
CA ILE A 40 -4.75 -16.48 -3.45
C ILE A 40 -5.09 -17.97 -3.35
N THR A 41 -5.80 -18.40 -2.31
CA THR A 41 -6.11 -19.83 -2.08
C THR A 41 -7.17 -20.39 -3.02
N ARG A 42 -8.03 -19.53 -3.59
CA ARG A 42 -8.97 -19.91 -4.65
C ARG A 42 -8.33 -20.00 -6.04
N ALA A 43 -7.10 -19.53 -6.19
CA ALA A 43 -6.38 -19.72 -7.43
C ALA A 43 -5.88 -21.18 -7.51
N PRO A 44 -5.94 -21.82 -8.69
CA PRO A 44 -5.34 -23.14 -8.90
C PRO A 44 -3.84 -23.09 -8.54
N GLU A 45 -3.20 -24.25 -8.30
CA GLU A 45 -1.80 -24.41 -7.82
C GLU A 45 -0.74 -23.49 -8.48
N ARG A 46 -1.04 -22.90 -9.63
CA ARG A 46 -0.25 -21.88 -10.35
C ARG A 46 -0.31 -20.45 -9.75
N ALA A 47 -0.95 -20.21 -8.60
CA ALA A 47 -0.99 -18.89 -7.95
C ALA A 47 0.41 -18.32 -7.64
N VAL A 48 1.35 -19.22 -7.32
CA VAL A 48 2.75 -18.88 -7.04
C VAL A 48 3.50 -18.38 -8.29
N SER A 49 3.05 -18.75 -9.50
CA SER A 49 3.69 -18.41 -10.78
C SER A 49 2.88 -17.43 -11.64
N THR A 50 1.80 -16.84 -11.10
CA THR A 50 0.91 -15.93 -11.83
C THR A 50 0.70 -14.61 -11.08
N SER A 51 0.55 -13.50 -11.81
CA SER A 51 0.25 -12.17 -11.24
C SER A 51 -1.21 -12.06 -10.81
N LEU A 52 -1.55 -11.05 -9.98
CA LEU A 52 -2.96 -10.74 -9.63
C LEU A 52 -3.83 -10.53 -10.87
N SER A 53 -3.34 -9.77 -11.86
CA SER A 53 -4.03 -9.57 -13.14
C SER A 53 -4.20 -10.86 -13.93
N GLY A 54 -3.24 -11.78 -13.84
CA GLY A 54 -3.34 -13.13 -14.41
C GLY A 54 -4.39 -13.99 -13.73
N LEU A 55 -4.50 -13.93 -12.40
CA LEU A 55 -5.52 -14.63 -11.62
C LEU A 55 -6.93 -14.11 -11.92
N ALA A 56 -7.08 -12.79 -12.00
CA ALA A 56 -8.35 -12.13 -12.30
C ALA A 56 -8.96 -12.65 -13.61
N TRP A 57 -8.13 -12.76 -14.65
CA TRP A 57 -8.57 -13.15 -15.97
C TRP A 57 -8.64 -14.68 -16.16
N ARG A 58 -7.54 -15.40 -15.90
CA ARG A 58 -7.45 -16.84 -16.23
C ARG A 58 -8.27 -17.72 -15.30
N CYS A 59 -8.49 -17.26 -14.07
CA CYS A 59 -9.18 -18.04 -13.05
C CYS A 59 -10.58 -17.49 -12.75
N GLY A 60 -11.04 -16.47 -13.50
CA GLY A 60 -12.34 -15.83 -13.26
C GLY A 60 -12.45 -15.10 -11.92
N LEU A 61 -11.32 -14.75 -11.30
CA LEU A 61 -11.26 -14.12 -9.98
C LEU A 61 -11.33 -12.58 -10.04
N MET A 62 -11.80 -12.00 -11.15
CA MET A 62 -11.88 -10.55 -11.32
C MET A 62 -12.68 -9.87 -10.20
N ALA A 63 -13.90 -10.34 -9.93
CA ALA A 63 -14.76 -9.75 -8.89
C ALA A 63 -14.09 -9.72 -7.49
N PRO A 64 -13.58 -10.84 -6.95
CA PRO A 64 -12.94 -10.81 -5.62
C PRO A 64 -11.63 -9.99 -5.62
N ILE A 65 -10.89 -9.91 -6.73
CA ILE A 65 -9.70 -9.05 -6.84
C ILE A 65 -10.07 -7.56 -6.85
N CYS A 66 -11.15 -7.18 -7.53
CA CYS A 66 -11.66 -5.80 -7.50
C CYS A 66 -12.12 -5.42 -6.09
N VAL A 67 -12.87 -6.30 -5.40
CA VAL A 67 -13.29 -6.08 -4.01
C VAL A 67 -12.08 -5.91 -3.10
N TRP A 68 -11.08 -6.79 -3.23
CA TRP A 68 -9.84 -6.69 -2.47
C TRP A 68 -9.08 -5.39 -2.76
N GLY A 69 -8.99 -4.98 -4.02
CA GLY A 69 -8.36 -3.72 -4.42
C GLY A 69 -9.06 -2.49 -3.83
N VAL A 70 -10.40 -2.47 -3.83
CA VAL A 70 -11.16 -1.39 -3.18
C VAL A 70 -10.89 -1.35 -1.68
N LEU A 71 -10.89 -2.50 -1.00
CA LEU A 71 -10.56 -2.59 0.42
C LEU A 71 -9.15 -2.06 0.70
N PHE A 72 -8.18 -2.42 -0.14
CA PHE A 72 -6.82 -1.91 -0.06
C PHE A 72 -6.79 -0.37 -0.17
N PHE A 73 -7.43 0.23 -1.18
CA PHE A 73 -7.41 1.68 -1.38
C PHE A 73 -8.12 2.46 -0.27
N VAL A 74 -9.28 1.96 0.18
CA VAL A 74 -10.01 2.56 1.30
C VAL A 74 -9.16 2.52 2.56
N ASN A 75 -8.52 1.39 2.84
CA ASN A 75 -7.65 1.25 3.99
C ASN A 75 -6.42 2.15 3.89
N TYR A 76 -5.75 2.17 2.74
CA TYR A 76 -4.57 3.01 2.51
C TYR A 76 -4.90 4.49 2.71
N PHE A 77 -6.01 4.97 2.13
CA PHE A 77 -6.44 6.35 2.31
C PHE A 77 -6.76 6.67 3.77
N LEU A 78 -7.44 5.76 4.47
CA LEU A 78 -7.75 5.92 5.88
C LEU A 78 -6.47 6.02 6.72
N SER A 79 -5.52 5.10 6.52
CA SER A 79 -4.20 5.12 7.17
C SER A 79 -3.47 6.43 6.89
N LEU A 80 -3.34 6.81 5.62
CA LEU A 80 -2.66 8.05 5.19
C LEU A 80 -3.28 9.28 5.85
N LYS A 81 -4.61 9.38 5.82
CA LYS A 81 -5.34 10.49 6.42
C LYS A 81 -5.08 10.56 7.93
N MET A 82 -5.25 9.45 8.63
CA MET A 82 -5.10 9.39 10.08
C MET A 82 -3.67 9.69 10.51
N THR A 83 -2.67 9.17 9.80
CA THR A 83 -1.25 9.46 10.05
C THR A 83 -0.94 10.94 9.88
N LEU A 84 -1.38 11.57 8.77
CA LEU A 84 -1.15 12.99 8.52
C LEU A 84 -1.92 13.90 9.48
N ASP A 85 -3.13 13.50 9.88
CA ASP A 85 -3.94 14.22 10.87
C ASP A 85 -3.27 14.17 12.25
N ALA A 86 -2.86 12.98 12.70
CA ALA A 86 -2.20 12.80 13.97
C ALA A 86 -0.79 13.43 14.01
N ALA A 87 -0.12 13.52 12.86
CA ALA A 87 1.15 14.22 12.74
C ALA A 87 1.01 15.75 12.76
N GLY A 88 -0.20 16.29 12.67
CA GLY A 88 -0.42 17.74 12.56
C GLY A 88 0.12 18.33 11.25
N ALA A 89 0.06 17.57 10.16
CA ALA A 89 0.53 18.02 8.86
C ALA A 89 -0.27 19.24 8.38
N LYS A 90 0.41 20.24 7.80
CA LYS A 90 -0.28 21.42 7.25
C LYS A 90 -1.19 21.02 6.08
N LYS A 91 -2.24 21.82 5.85
CA LYS A 91 -3.24 21.60 4.77
C LYS A 91 -2.59 21.34 3.40
N ARG A 92 -1.50 22.06 3.06
CA ARG A 92 -0.79 21.88 1.79
C ARG A 92 -0.20 20.47 1.65
N VAL A 93 0.44 19.95 2.70
CA VAL A 93 1.05 18.60 2.73
C VAL A 93 -0.03 17.53 2.58
N LYS A 94 -1.14 17.69 3.31
CA LYS A 94 -2.31 16.79 3.21
C LYS A 94 -2.87 16.73 1.79
N ILE A 95 -3.09 17.89 1.17
CA ILE A 95 -3.60 17.95 -0.21
C ILE A 95 -2.63 17.27 -1.18
N THR A 96 -1.32 17.54 -1.07
CA THR A 96 -0.33 16.91 -1.95
C THR A 96 -0.36 15.38 -1.81
N ALA A 97 -0.39 14.85 -0.59
CA ALA A 97 -0.49 13.42 -0.36
C ALA A 97 -1.78 12.83 -0.95
N TYR A 98 -2.94 13.45 -0.69
CA TYR A 98 -4.20 12.95 -1.25
C TYR A 98 -4.26 12.99 -2.78
N VAL A 99 -3.63 13.99 -3.41
CA VAL A 99 -3.51 14.05 -4.87
C VAL A 99 -2.60 12.93 -5.39
N LEU A 100 -1.46 12.68 -4.75
CA LEU A 100 -0.56 11.60 -5.11
C LEU A 100 -1.24 10.24 -4.98
N PHE A 101 -1.91 9.99 -3.85
CA PHE A 101 -2.77 8.83 -3.64
C PHE A 101 -3.82 8.69 -4.76
N GLY A 102 -4.54 9.78 -5.09
CA GLY A 102 -5.57 9.76 -6.13
C GLY A 102 -5.01 9.40 -7.52
N ILE A 103 -3.85 9.95 -7.88
CA ILE A 103 -3.13 9.60 -9.11
C ILE A 103 -2.74 8.12 -9.11
N ALA A 104 -2.16 7.64 -8.00
CA ALA A 104 -1.72 6.25 -7.88
C ALA A 104 -2.89 5.27 -7.94
N ALA A 105 -4.00 5.59 -7.27
CA ALA A 105 -5.23 4.81 -7.32
C ALA A 105 -5.80 4.79 -8.74
N ALA A 106 -5.84 5.92 -9.45
CA ALA A 106 -6.31 5.97 -10.83
C ALA A 106 -5.47 5.08 -11.77
N PHE A 107 -4.14 5.15 -11.69
CA PHE A 107 -3.26 4.29 -12.47
C PHE A 107 -3.44 2.81 -12.13
N THR A 108 -3.52 2.49 -10.83
CA THR A 108 -3.64 1.09 -10.39
C THR A 108 -5.00 0.50 -10.76
N VAL A 109 -6.10 1.25 -10.60
CA VAL A 109 -7.45 0.84 -11.03
C VAL A 109 -7.49 0.68 -12.54
N ALA A 110 -6.97 1.64 -13.30
CA ALA A 110 -6.88 1.52 -14.76
C ALA A 110 -6.14 0.23 -15.14
N THR A 111 -5.05 -0.10 -14.46
CA THR A 111 -4.30 -1.33 -14.75
C THR A 111 -5.00 -2.60 -14.31
N MET A 112 -5.83 -2.57 -13.27
CA MET A 112 -6.70 -3.71 -12.93
C MET A 112 -7.82 -3.90 -13.96
N CYS A 113 -8.29 -2.81 -14.59
CA CYS A 113 -9.27 -2.86 -15.68
C CYS A 113 -8.68 -3.36 -17.01
N PHE A 114 -7.37 -3.32 -17.21
CA PHE A 114 -6.70 -3.91 -18.38
C PHE A 114 -6.24 -5.34 -18.07
N PRO A 115 -6.87 -6.38 -18.64
CA PRO A 115 -6.52 -7.76 -18.36
C PRO A 115 -5.11 -8.10 -18.87
N PHE A 116 -4.37 -8.91 -18.10
CA PHE A 116 -3.14 -9.55 -18.57
C PHE A 116 -3.52 -10.70 -19.51
N LEU A 117 -3.89 -10.36 -20.74
CA LEU A 117 -4.29 -11.30 -21.77
C LEU A 117 -3.07 -12.11 -22.24
N HIS A 118 -3.21 -13.43 -22.25
CA HIS A 118 -2.24 -14.37 -22.81
C HIS A 118 -2.93 -15.17 -23.90
N GLY A 119 -2.23 -15.38 -25.01
CA GLY A 119 -2.83 -15.94 -26.21
C GLY A 119 -3.28 -14.84 -27.16
N ASP A 120 -3.09 -15.13 -28.43
CA ASP A 120 -3.42 -14.37 -29.63
C ASP A 120 -2.39 -13.29 -30.00
N ASP A 121 -1.79 -13.46 -31.18
CA ASP A 121 -0.97 -12.48 -31.91
C ASP A 121 -1.82 -11.29 -32.41
N ASP A 122 -2.97 -11.05 -31.79
CA ASP A 122 -3.87 -9.95 -32.08
C ASP A 122 -3.21 -8.63 -31.63
N PRO A 123 -3.02 -7.65 -32.53
CA PRO A 123 -2.43 -6.36 -32.22
C PRO A 123 -3.11 -5.63 -31.05
N GLU A 124 -4.43 -5.79 -30.88
CA GLU A 124 -5.19 -5.12 -29.82
C GLU A 124 -4.82 -5.69 -28.44
N VAL A 125 -4.67 -7.01 -28.37
CA VAL A 125 -4.26 -7.73 -27.15
C VAL A 125 -2.82 -7.40 -26.75
N VAL A 126 -1.92 -7.30 -27.73
CA VAL A 126 -0.51 -6.92 -27.52
C VAL A 126 -0.40 -5.47 -27.03
N TRP A 127 -1.21 -4.57 -27.58
CA TRP A 127 -1.23 -3.17 -27.15
C TRP A 127 -1.74 -3.03 -25.71
N GLN A 128 -2.87 -3.66 -25.37
CA GLN A 128 -3.42 -3.64 -24.00
C GLN A 128 -2.41 -4.20 -22.97
N ARG A 129 -1.71 -5.29 -23.32
CA ARG A 129 -0.65 -5.87 -22.48
C ARG A 129 0.52 -4.90 -22.26
N THR A 130 0.93 -4.21 -23.32
CA THR A 130 2.03 -3.23 -23.25
C THR A 130 1.65 -2.04 -22.34
N VAL A 131 0.43 -1.57 -22.45
CA VAL A 131 -0.11 -0.49 -21.61
C VAL A 131 -0.19 -0.93 -20.15
N HIS A 132 -0.74 -2.12 -19.87
CA HIS A 132 -0.80 -2.68 -18.52
C HIS A 132 0.60 -2.80 -17.88
N ASN A 133 1.57 -3.38 -18.60
CA ASN A 133 2.92 -3.59 -18.08
C ASN A 133 3.70 -2.30 -17.84
N LYS A 134 3.36 -1.20 -18.54
CA LYS A 134 3.97 0.11 -18.33
C LYS A 134 3.29 0.90 -17.22
N LEU A 135 1.95 0.85 -17.14
CA LEU A 135 1.18 1.65 -16.20
C LEU A 135 1.08 1.02 -14.80
N ALA A 136 1.03 -0.32 -14.70
CA ALA A 136 0.87 -0.99 -13.41
C ALA A 136 2.04 -0.68 -12.48
N PRO A 137 3.32 -0.80 -12.90
CA PRO A 137 4.44 -0.45 -12.05
C PRO A 137 4.40 1.01 -11.57
N VAL A 138 3.90 1.95 -12.39
CA VAL A 138 3.83 3.37 -12.03
C VAL A 138 2.91 3.58 -10.82
N GLY A 139 1.68 3.05 -10.85
CA GLY A 139 0.74 3.17 -9.72
C GLY A 139 1.30 2.58 -8.43
N PHE A 140 1.87 1.38 -8.53
CA PHE A 140 2.54 0.71 -7.41
C PHE A 140 3.75 1.50 -6.88
N SER A 141 4.60 2.04 -7.76
CA SER A 141 5.76 2.84 -7.37
C SER A 141 5.34 4.13 -6.66
N VAL A 142 4.26 4.79 -7.08
CA VAL A 142 3.79 6.00 -6.40
C VAL A 142 3.30 5.69 -4.98
N LEU A 143 2.52 4.63 -4.78
CA LEU A 143 2.09 4.20 -3.44
C LEU A 143 3.29 3.80 -2.55
N LEU A 144 4.27 3.13 -3.13
CA LEU A 144 5.50 2.76 -2.43
C LEU A 144 6.28 4.00 -1.98
N VAL A 145 6.53 4.93 -2.89
CA VAL A 145 7.25 6.17 -2.60
C VAL A 145 6.49 6.99 -1.57
N GLU A 146 5.17 7.12 -1.68
CA GLU A 146 4.35 7.83 -0.71
C GLU A 146 4.44 7.18 0.67
N THR A 147 4.34 5.85 0.77
CA THR A 147 4.51 5.12 2.04
C THR A 147 5.87 5.42 2.67
N VAL A 148 6.96 5.32 1.90
CA VAL A 148 8.31 5.61 2.38
C VAL A 148 8.46 7.07 2.81
N VAL A 149 7.94 8.01 2.02
CA VAL A 149 7.99 9.45 2.35
C VAL A 149 7.24 9.70 3.65
N VAL A 150 6.05 9.13 3.86
CA VAL A 150 5.28 9.28 5.10
C VAL A 150 6.04 8.73 6.31
N LEU A 151 6.71 7.58 6.19
CA LEU A 151 7.56 7.03 7.24
C LEU A 151 8.76 7.94 7.55
N LEU A 152 9.37 8.52 6.51
CA LEU A 152 10.53 9.41 6.65
C LEU A 152 10.16 10.78 7.21
N LEU A 153 8.92 11.24 7.03
CA LEU A 153 8.44 12.51 7.60
C LEU A 153 8.58 12.58 9.13
N SER A 154 8.69 11.43 9.80
CA SER A 154 8.90 11.30 11.24
C SER A 154 10.25 11.86 11.70
N VAL A 155 11.25 11.95 10.79
CA VAL A 155 12.55 12.61 11.06
C VAL A 155 12.39 14.06 11.49
N LEU A 156 11.36 14.72 10.95
CA LEU A 156 11.09 16.13 11.19
C LEU A 156 10.28 16.36 12.48
N ARG A 157 9.80 15.30 13.13
CA ARG A 157 9.01 15.37 14.37
C ARG A 157 9.79 14.89 15.58
N ASN A 158 10.35 13.67 15.53
CA ASN A 158 10.99 13.07 16.70
C ASN A 158 12.03 12.03 16.25
N TYR A 159 13.28 12.18 16.72
CA TYR A 159 14.37 11.26 16.38
C TYR A 159 14.12 9.81 16.82
N LYS A 160 13.52 9.61 18.00
CA LYS A 160 13.20 8.26 18.50
C LYS A 160 12.12 7.60 17.65
N GLN A 161 11.09 8.36 17.28
CA GLN A 161 10.06 7.89 16.35
C GLN A 161 10.69 7.53 15.00
N PHE A 162 11.52 8.43 14.45
CA PHE A 162 12.22 8.21 13.19
C PHE A 162 13.05 6.93 13.17
N MET A 163 13.79 6.62 14.23
CA MET A 163 14.56 5.37 14.30
C MET A 163 13.66 4.14 14.13
N VAL A 164 12.46 4.16 14.71
CA VAL A 164 11.48 3.07 14.57
C VAL A 164 10.86 3.07 13.17
N SER A 165 10.44 4.23 12.65
CA SER A 165 9.88 4.38 11.31
C SER A 165 10.87 3.96 10.22
N ALA A 166 12.16 4.30 10.37
CA ALA A 166 13.23 3.90 9.47
C ALA A 166 13.50 2.39 9.54
N ALA A 167 13.44 1.78 10.73
CA ALA A 167 13.55 0.33 10.87
C ALA A 167 12.37 -0.40 10.19
N ILE A 168 11.14 0.11 10.34
CA ILE A 168 9.95 -0.41 9.64
C ILE A 168 10.12 -0.27 8.12
N ALA A 169 10.54 0.90 7.65
CA ALA A 169 10.78 1.14 6.22
C ALA A 169 11.86 0.19 5.67
N ALA A 170 12.97 0.00 6.39
CA ALA A 170 14.03 -0.92 6.00
C ALA A 170 13.54 -2.37 5.96
N LEU A 171 12.82 -2.82 6.99
CA LEU A 171 12.25 -4.18 7.04
C LEU A 171 11.30 -4.41 5.86
N PHE A 172 10.41 -3.45 5.59
CA PHE A 172 9.46 -3.50 4.48
C PHE A 172 10.15 -3.53 3.12
N LEU A 173 11.18 -2.71 2.90
CA LEU A 173 11.94 -2.71 1.64
C LEU A 173 12.70 -4.02 1.45
N VAL A 174 13.37 -4.51 2.50
CA VAL A 174 14.12 -5.77 2.47
C VAL A 174 13.18 -6.94 2.21
N SER A 175 12.05 -7.04 2.92
CA SER A 175 11.09 -8.12 2.69
C SER A 175 10.48 -8.05 1.30
N SER A 176 10.18 -6.85 0.79
CA SER A 176 9.69 -6.65 -0.58
C SER A 176 10.71 -7.12 -1.63
N ILE A 177 12.01 -6.88 -1.41
CA ILE A 177 13.08 -7.37 -2.29
C ILE A 177 13.15 -8.90 -2.26
N PHE A 178 13.13 -9.51 -1.07
CA PHE A 178 13.14 -10.97 -0.95
C PHE A 178 11.96 -11.61 -1.70
N PHE A 179 10.74 -11.11 -1.50
CA PHE A 179 9.56 -11.61 -2.21
C PHE A 179 9.62 -11.37 -3.72
N ALA A 180 10.25 -10.27 -4.18
CA ALA A 180 10.46 -10.03 -5.60
C ALA A 180 11.50 -10.97 -6.21
N CYS A 181 12.60 -11.26 -5.50
CA CYS A 181 13.63 -12.21 -5.91
C CYS A 181 13.07 -13.64 -5.97
N GLU A 182 12.41 -14.08 -4.92
CA GLU A 182 11.82 -15.43 -4.85
C GLU A 182 10.77 -15.63 -5.95
N ALA A 183 9.94 -14.61 -6.23
CA ALA A 183 9.00 -14.64 -7.35
C ALA A 183 9.67 -14.75 -8.73
N ASN A 184 10.84 -14.13 -8.92
CA ASN A 184 11.60 -14.21 -10.16
C ASN A 184 12.30 -15.56 -10.33
N ASP A 185 12.79 -16.20 -9.27
CA ASP A 185 13.41 -17.52 -9.33
C ASP A 185 12.40 -18.63 -9.69
N LEU A 186 11.13 -18.43 -9.34
CA LEU A 186 10.02 -19.35 -9.63
C LEU A 186 9.47 -19.24 -11.07
N SER A 187 9.86 -18.23 -11.87
CA SER A 187 9.34 -18.07 -13.24
C SER A 187 10.38 -17.54 -14.26
N SER A 188 10.54 -18.26 -15.38
CA SER A 188 11.43 -17.87 -16.50
C SER A 188 11.01 -16.60 -17.25
N SER A 189 9.82 -16.08 -16.95
CA SER A 189 9.35 -14.77 -17.39
C SER A 189 9.24 -13.90 -16.15
N MET A 190 10.03 -12.82 -16.01
CA MET A 190 9.99 -11.85 -14.89
C MET A 190 8.56 -11.51 -14.42
N ARG A 191 7.96 -12.35 -13.56
CA ARG A 191 6.58 -12.20 -13.10
C ARG A 191 6.62 -12.17 -11.59
N ILE A 192 6.31 -11.01 -11.03
CA ILE A 192 6.06 -10.88 -9.60
C ILE A 192 4.78 -11.66 -9.29
N SER A 193 4.87 -12.67 -8.43
CA SER A 193 3.75 -13.54 -8.08
C SER A 193 2.61 -12.77 -7.41
N ALA A 194 1.38 -13.24 -7.56
CA ALA A 194 0.21 -12.64 -6.91
C ALA A 194 0.38 -12.60 -5.38
N VAL A 195 1.05 -13.61 -4.81
CA VAL A 195 1.40 -13.70 -3.39
C VAL A 195 2.30 -12.54 -2.99
N ALA A 196 3.39 -12.29 -3.73
CA ALA A 196 4.28 -11.17 -3.47
C ALA A 196 3.57 -9.82 -3.63
N GLN A 197 2.70 -9.66 -4.63
CA GLN A 197 1.93 -8.43 -4.83
C GLN A 197 0.96 -8.16 -3.67
N VAL A 198 0.19 -9.17 -3.24
CA VAL A 198 -0.71 -9.04 -2.08
C VAL A 198 0.08 -8.77 -0.80
N TYR A 199 1.20 -9.44 -0.58
CA TYR A 199 2.06 -9.20 0.57
C TYR A 199 2.54 -7.75 0.63
N VAL A 200 3.14 -7.25 -0.46
CA VAL A 200 3.71 -5.89 -0.51
C VAL A 200 2.62 -4.83 -0.27
N LEU A 201 1.45 -4.99 -0.88
CA LEU A 201 0.32 -4.08 -0.67
C LEU A 201 -0.21 -4.12 0.76
N CYS A 202 -0.40 -5.30 1.34
CA CYS A 202 -0.78 -5.43 2.75
C CYS A 202 0.28 -4.82 3.69
N ALA A 203 1.57 -5.00 3.37
CA ALA A 203 2.67 -4.46 4.16
C ALA A 203 2.73 -2.92 4.09
N MET A 204 2.44 -2.30 2.95
CA MET A 204 2.31 -0.83 2.84
C MET A 204 1.23 -0.30 3.81
N ASN A 205 0.05 -0.92 3.82
CA ASN A 205 -1.03 -0.57 4.73
C ASN A 205 -0.63 -0.73 6.20
N ALA A 206 0.03 -1.84 6.53
CA ALA A 206 0.53 -2.08 7.88
C ALA A 206 1.55 -1.02 8.30
N CYS A 207 2.48 -0.64 7.42
CA CYS A 207 3.48 0.40 7.70
C CYS A 207 2.82 1.74 8.03
N LEU A 208 1.84 2.17 7.24
CA LEU A 208 1.12 3.43 7.50
C LEU A 208 0.31 3.38 8.81
N ALA A 209 -0.32 2.24 9.12
CA ALA A 209 -1.05 2.06 10.37
C ALA A 209 -0.10 2.04 11.59
N PHE A 210 1.08 1.42 11.48
CA PHE A 210 2.12 1.52 12.50
C PHE A 210 2.62 2.95 12.66
N GLU A 211 2.81 3.68 11.55
CA GLU A 211 3.23 5.08 11.60
C GLU A 211 2.21 5.96 12.30
N TYR A 212 0.92 5.71 12.10
CA TYR A 212 -0.15 6.34 12.87
C TYR A 212 0.02 6.07 14.37
N ILE A 213 0.19 4.81 14.77
CA ILE A 213 0.38 4.42 16.17
C ILE A 213 1.60 5.13 16.76
N LEU A 214 2.75 5.05 16.08
CA LEU A 214 3.97 5.72 16.53
C LEU A 214 3.76 7.22 16.68
N THR A 215 3.09 7.84 15.72
CA THR A 215 2.75 9.26 15.76
C THR A 215 1.86 9.65 16.95
N THR A 216 0.97 8.75 17.40
CA THR A 216 0.12 8.97 18.58
C THR A 216 0.85 8.68 19.90
N LEU A 217 1.82 7.75 19.89
CA LEU A 217 2.59 7.37 21.07
C LEU A 217 3.74 8.34 21.38
N PHE A 218 4.38 8.88 20.33
CA PHE A 218 5.50 9.80 20.46
C PHE A 218 4.99 11.25 20.42
N ASP A 219 5.16 11.94 21.56
CA ASP A 219 4.85 13.36 21.67
C ASP A 219 5.81 14.19 20.78
N PRO A 220 5.31 15.12 19.93
CA PRO A 220 6.13 15.95 19.04
C PRO A 220 7.15 16.86 19.75
N MET A 221 7.15 16.96 21.08
CA MET A 221 8.05 17.86 21.81
C MET A 221 8.73 17.25 23.05
N GLN A 222 9.34 16.06 22.95
CA GLN A 222 10.50 15.81 23.79
C GLN A 222 11.72 16.51 23.19
N LYS A 223 11.87 17.81 23.48
CA LYS A 223 13.18 18.46 23.40
C LYS A 223 14.08 17.72 24.39
N SER A 224 15.01 16.89 23.89
CA SER A 224 16.22 16.55 24.65
C SER A 224 17.19 17.70 24.55
#